data_AF-A0A0S9DZF0-F1
#
_entry.id   AF-A0A0S9DZF0-F1
#
_cell.length_a   1.000
_cell.length_b   1.000
_cell.length_c   1.000
_cell.angle_alpha   90.00
_cell.angle_beta   90.00
_cell.angle_gamma   90.00
#
_symmetry.space_group_name_H-M   'P 1'
#
loop_
_entity.id
_entity.type
_entity.pdbx_description
1 polymer ?
#
loop_
_entity_poly.entity_id
_entity_poly.type
_entity_poly.pdbx_seq_one_letter_code
_entity_poly.pdbx_strand_id
1 'polypeptide(L)'
;MRIVTFPNGVEVSCHADIDVRLDEVSDLEFGVVCQALAHELTEDARLGVTTPRAEAGLGIPADPLDVRAPQMGFSNEYLTFDLHERTMLVQVLHPAVTTGDGIEAALSKDAGRRRLAVLSAELKEYRDAKSCDVAMSVTDDMSFGEIALEAYLILARLRGTLSESDTPAAVMEKLRVGAWSTLLGMAESDWLEVKRAMYGLGDARQRFELALDVSSFANSKDGGMIIIGFGTGQDAFGRDVIDNTAGITRLEASVARIEDVIQQLVSPAPQGLVIDVFHQDHRSVLAILIPSQSAAWLPFLVEGVVLDGAKMYGQGFTWVERRGTSKRAVSLADVQLRLRPQLAP
;
A
#
# COMPACT_ATOMS: atom_id res chain seq x y z
N MET A 1 30.45 24.20 15.74
CA MET A 1 29.40 23.18 15.53
C MET A 1 28.14 23.77 16.12
N ARG A 2 27.18 24.16 15.27
CA ARG A 2 25.90 24.72 15.70
C ARG A 2 24.89 23.56 15.75
N ILE A 3 24.03 23.56 16.77
CA ILE A 3 22.98 22.55 16.94
C ILE A 3 21.65 23.26 16.73
N VAL A 4 20.81 22.73 15.85
CA VAL A 4 19.43 23.17 15.65
C VAL A 4 18.51 22.17 16.33
N THR A 5 17.62 22.67 17.18
CA THR A 5 16.56 21.86 17.79
C THR A 5 15.26 22.10 17.03
N PHE A 6 14.70 21.05 16.44
CA PHE A 6 13.39 21.10 15.79
C PHE A 6 12.24 21.14 16.81
N PRO A 7 11.02 21.52 16.40
CA PRO A 7 9.88 21.63 17.33
C PRO A 7 9.49 20.33 18.03
N ASN A 8 9.82 19.18 17.45
CA ASN A 8 9.62 17.86 18.05
C ASN A 8 10.75 17.45 19.02
N GLY A 9 11.72 18.34 19.27
CA GLY A 9 12.84 18.13 20.21
C GLY A 9 14.04 17.42 19.60
N VAL A 10 14.01 17.07 18.31
CA VAL A 10 15.17 16.47 17.62
C VAL A 10 16.25 17.51 17.43
N GLU A 11 17.47 17.16 17.83
CA GLU A 11 18.66 18.01 17.71
C GLU A 11 19.53 17.55 16.55
N VAL A 12 19.88 18.47 15.66
CA VAL A 12 20.68 18.19 14.47
C VAL A 12 21.90 19.10 14.45
N SER A 13 23.07 18.52 14.18
CA SER A 13 24.30 19.27 14.01
C SER A 13 24.35 19.88 12.61
N CYS A 14 24.43 21.20 12.51
CA CYS A 14 24.59 21.88 11.23
C CYS A 14 26.05 21.84 10.78
N HIS A 15 26.33 20.98 9.80
CA HIS A 15 27.53 20.95 8.98
C HIS A 15 27.19 21.35 7.53
N ALA A 16 28.15 21.23 6.61
CA ALA A 16 27.91 21.49 5.18
C ALA A 16 26.79 20.57 4.62
N ASP A 17 26.74 19.34 5.11
CA ASP A 17 25.69 18.36 4.85
C ASP A 17 24.94 18.08 6.16
N ILE A 18 23.61 18.07 6.10
CA ILE A 18 22.75 17.77 7.24
C ILE A 18 22.11 16.40 7.01
N ASP A 19 22.58 15.39 7.75
CA ASP A 19 21.99 14.05 7.74
C ASP A 19 20.97 13.91 8.88
N VAL A 20 19.72 13.60 8.52
CA VAL A 20 18.66 13.35 9.50
C VAL A 20 17.96 12.04 9.15
N ARG A 21 17.49 11.31 10.16
CA ARG A 21 16.73 10.09 9.91
C ARG A 21 15.25 10.41 9.74
N LEU A 22 14.59 9.71 8.82
CA LEU A 22 13.16 9.92 8.54
C LEU A 22 12.27 9.66 9.76
N ASP A 23 12.58 8.68 10.60
CA ASP A 23 11.82 8.41 11.82
C ASP A 23 11.87 9.56 12.84
N GLU A 24 12.91 10.39 12.80
CA GLU A 24 13.09 11.54 13.68
C GLU A 24 12.32 12.78 13.22
N VAL A 25 12.05 12.93 11.92
CA VAL A 25 11.42 14.14 11.36
C VAL A 25 10.13 13.89 10.59
N SER A 26 9.64 12.65 10.55
CA SER A 26 8.47 12.25 9.75
C SER A 26 7.21 13.08 9.99
N ASP A 27 7.02 13.61 11.19
CA ASP A 27 5.88 14.42 11.61
C ASP A 27 6.07 15.93 11.38
N LEU A 28 7.28 16.38 11.06
CA LEU A 28 7.58 17.78 10.84
C LEU A 28 7.21 18.23 9.43
N GLU A 29 6.60 19.40 9.33
CA GLU A 29 6.35 20.10 8.06
C GLU A 29 7.67 20.60 7.46
N PHE A 30 7.81 20.48 6.14
CA PHE A 30 8.99 20.90 5.39
C PHE A 30 9.29 22.39 5.57
N GLY A 31 8.26 23.24 5.56
CA GLY A 31 8.37 24.67 5.81
C GLY A 31 9.00 24.99 7.16
N VAL A 32 8.61 24.23 8.19
CA VAL A 32 9.08 24.39 9.57
C VAL A 32 10.55 24.02 9.70
N VAL A 33 10.98 22.91 9.09
CA VAL A 33 12.40 22.49 9.08
C VAL A 33 13.25 23.47 8.28
N CYS A 34 12.79 23.89 7.10
CA CYS A 34 13.48 24.91 6.32
C CYS A 34 13.62 26.23 7.07
N GLN A 35 12.60 26.66 7.82
CA GLN A 35 12.68 27.88 8.62
C GLN A 35 13.69 27.75 9.77
N ALA A 36 13.68 26.61 10.47
CA ALA A 36 14.62 26.32 11.55
C ALA A 36 16.07 26.32 11.05
N LEU A 37 16.33 25.75 9.87
CA LEU A 37 17.66 25.69 9.27
C LEU A 37 18.06 27.01 8.59
N ALA A 38 17.14 27.72 7.94
CA ALA A 38 17.42 28.98 7.24
C ALA A 38 17.93 30.07 8.20
N HIS A 39 17.45 30.10 9.44
CA HIS A 39 17.94 31.02 10.47
C HIS A 39 19.45 30.86 10.70
N GLU A 40 19.94 29.62 10.73
CA GLU A 40 21.35 29.31 10.97
C GLU A 40 22.22 29.47 9.73
N LEU A 41 21.70 29.16 8.55
CA LEU A 41 22.41 29.25 7.27
C LEU A 41 22.61 30.70 6.80
N THR A 42 21.72 31.62 7.20
CA THR A 42 21.81 33.04 6.86
C THR A 42 22.96 33.76 7.58
N GLU A 43 23.42 33.24 8.73
CA GLU A 43 24.59 33.80 9.42
C GLU A 43 25.91 33.53 8.68
N ASP A 44 26.03 32.40 7.99
CA ASP A 44 27.25 32.02 7.26
C ASP A 44 27.41 32.80 5.94
N ALA A 45 26.30 33.15 5.29
CA ALA A 45 26.30 34.03 4.11
C ALA A 45 26.81 35.46 4.44
N ARG A 46 26.62 35.94 5.68
CA ARG A 46 27.17 37.24 6.14
C ARG A 46 28.69 37.22 6.33
N LEU A 47 29.30 36.05 6.45
CA LEU A 47 30.75 35.86 6.59
C LEU A 47 31.48 35.71 5.23
N GLY A 48 30.79 35.95 4.11
CA GLY A 48 31.39 35.91 2.78
C GLY A 48 31.53 34.50 2.19
N VAL A 49 30.90 33.50 2.80
CA VAL A 49 30.74 32.17 2.20
C VAL A 49 29.62 32.28 1.14
N THR A 50 29.96 32.04 -0.12
CA THR A 50 29.00 32.00 -1.22
C THR A 50 27.89 31.02 -0.89
N THR A 51 26.66 31.54 -0.74
CA THR A 51 25.37 30.84 -0.55
C THR A 51 25.53 29.37 -0.15
N PRO A 52 25.39 29.02 1.15
CA PRO A 52 25.37 27.63 1.52
C PRO A 52 24.12 27.00 0.89
N ARG A 53 24.31 26.22 -0.17
CA ARG A 53 23.37 25.16 -0.52
C ARG A 53 23.40 24.23 0.67
N ALA A 54 22.43 24.39 1.56
CA ALA A 54 22.23 23.43 2.62
C ALA A 54 21.54 22.24 1.97
N GLU A 55 22.35 21.26 1.61
CA GLU A 55 21.88 19.96 1.19
C GLU A 55 21.56 19.19 2.48
N ALA A 56 20.28 18.84 2.65
CA ALA A 56 19.87 17.91 3.68
C ALA A 56 19.73 16.53 3.05
N GLY A 57 20.50 15.56 3.56
CA GLY A 57 20.40 14.16 3.23
C GLY A 57 19.39 13.50 4.16
N LEU A 58 18.30 12.99 3.59
CA LEU A 58 17.41 12.08 4.31
C LEU A 58 17.73 10.67 3.85
N GLY A 59 18.37 9.89 4.72
CA GLY A 59 18.64 8.49 4.45
C GLY A 59 17.33 7.71 4.35
N ILE A 60 16.98 7.26 3.15
CA ILE A 60 16.02 6.18 2.95
C ILE A 60 16.81 4.88 2.92
N PRO A 61 16.44 3.85 3.69
CA PRO A 61 17.04 2.53 3.56
C PRO A 61 16.95 2.07 2.10
N ALA A 62 18.07 1.76 1.43
CA ALA A 62 18.07 1.41 0.00
C ALA A 62 17.24 0.16 -0.32
N ASP A 63 17.03 -0.66 0.71
CA ASP A 63 16.05 -1.71 0.82
C ASP A 63 15.92 -2.04 2.33
N PRO A 64 14.74 -1.97 2.96
CA PRO A 64 14.60 -2.52 4.31
C PRO A 64 14.78 -4.06 4.37
N LEU A 65 14.95 -4.74 3.22
CA LEU A 65 15.00 -6.21 3.10
C LEU A 65 16.40 -6.84 2.92
N ASP A 66 17.52 -6.10 2.80
CA ASP A 66 18.86 -6.72 2.62
C ASP A 66 19.67 -6.88 3.91
N VAL A 67 19.59 -8.04 4.56
CA VAL A 67 20.41 -8.43 5.73
C VAL A 67 21.73 -9.12 5.31
N ARG A 68 22.07 -9.15 4.01
CA ARG A 68 23.24 -9.89 3.47
C ARG A 68 24.15 -9.11 2.54
N ALA A 69 23.93 -7.82 2.28
CA ALA A 69 24.97 -6.99 1.68
C ALA A 69 26.15 -6.87 2.67
N PRO A 70 27.35 -7.37 2.32
CA PRO A 70 28.55 -7.03 3.07
C PRO A 70 28.71 -5.51 3.02
N GLN A 71 29.27 -4.93 4.07
CA GLN A 71 29.70 -3.53 4.17
C GLN A 71 30.62 -3.12 3.00
N MET A 72 30.03 -2.90 1.83
CA MET A 72 30.67 -2.44 0.60
C MET A 72 29.91 -1.21 0.11
N GLY A 73 30.06 -0.12 0.87
CA GLY A 73 30.22 1.24 0.34
C GLY A 73 29.07 1.96 -0.40
N PHE A 74 27.97 1.34 -0.84
CA PHE A 74 27.00 2.04 -1.72
C PHE A 74 25.54 1.56 -1.59
N SER A 75 24.89 1.69 -0.42
CA SER A 75 23.49 1.23 -0.27
C SER A 75 22.57 2.12 0.57
N ASN A 76 22.72 3.44 0.50
CA ASN A 76 21.70 4.35 1.05
C ASN A 76 21.12 5.15 -0.12
N GLU A 77 19.81 5.04 -0.33
CA GLU A 77 19.12 5.97 -1.23
C GLU A 77 18.85 7.22 -0.42
N TYR A 78 19.46 8.34 -0.80
CA TYR A 78 19.25 9.60 -0.10
C TYR A 78 18.19 10.41 -0.85
N LEU A 79 17.21 10.94 -0.13
CA LEU A 79 16.53 12.13 -0.62
C LEU A 79 17.46 13.29 -0.33
N THR A 80 17.85 14.02 -1.38
CA THR A 80 18.63 15.25 -1.21
C THR A 80 17.67 16.40 -1.36
N PHE A 81 17.62 17.28 -0.36
CA PHE A 81 16.78 18.46 -0.39
C PHE A 81 17.62 19.71 -0.65
N ASP A 82 17.20 20.51 -1.64
CA ASP A 82 17.59 21.90 -1.71
C ASP A 82 16.54 22.73 -0.96
N LEU A 83 16.89 23.11 0.27
CA LEU A 83 16.00 23.86 1.16
C LEU A 83 15.70 25.28 0.63
N HIS A 84 16.56 25.82 -0.24
CA HIS A 84 16.39 27.15 -0.81
C HIS A 84 15.43 27.11 -2.01
N GLU A 85 15.68 26.19 -2.93
CA GLU A 85 14.87 26.02 -4.15
C GLU A 85 13.55 25.28 -3.88
N ARG A 86 13.38 24.73 -2.66
CA ARG A 86 12.23 23.89 -2.27
C ARG A 86 12.11 22.67 -3.19
N THR A 87 13.25 22.09 -3.54
CA THR A 87 13.32 20.94 -4.43
C THR A 87 13.88 19.73 -3.69
N MET A 88 13.48 18.56 -4.16
CA MET A 88 14.00 17.28 -3.71
C MET A 88 14.51 16.51 -4.91
N LEU A 89 15.69 15.92 -4.76
CA LEU A 89 16.29 14.99 -5.70
C LEU A 89 16.19 13.57 -5.15
N VAL A 90 15.64 12.68 -5.97
CA VAL A 90 15.59 11.24 -5.72
C VAL A 90 16.47 10.55 -6.74
N GLN A 91 17.48 9.84 -6.28
CA GLN A 91 18.29 8.99 -7.15
C GLN A 91 17.76 7.56 -7.09
N VAL A 92 17.29 7.05 -8.22
CA VAL A 92 16.84 5.67 -8.39
C VAL A 92 17.98 4.85 -8.97
N LEU A 93 18.55 3.95 -8.17
CA LEU A 93 19.55 3.01 -8.68
C LEU A 93 18.87 1.84 -9.39
N HIS A 94 19.42 1.43 -10.54
CA HIS A 94 18.94 0.31 -11.34
C HIS A 94 17.44 0.39 -11.72
N PRO A 95 16.99 1.49 -12.38
CA PRO A 95 15.59 1.60 -12.78
C PRO A 95 15.23 0.48 -13.78
N ALA A 96 14.06 -0.13 -13.59
CA ALA A 96 13.51 -1.11 -14.54
C ALA A 96 13.09 -0.45 -15.86
N VAL A 97 12.75 0.84 -15.78
CA VAL A 97 12.45 1.68 -16.93
C VAL A 97 13.76 2.31 -17.43
N THR A 98 14.16 1.96 -18.65
CA THR A 98 15.50 2.29 -19.17
C THR A 98 15.48 3.22 -20.39
N THR A 99 14.32 3.85 -20.67
CA THR A 99 14.14 4.84 -21.73
C THR A 99 13.52 6.12 -21.17
N GLY A 100 13.85 7.28 -21.76
CA GLY A 100 13.27 8.57 -21.37
C GLY A 100 11.74 8.57 -21.46
N ASP A 101 11.20 8.14 -22.59
CA ASP A 101 9.75 8.01 -22.81
C ASP A 101 9.08 7.08 -21.77
N GLY A 102 9.77 6.00 -21.38
CA GLY A 102 9.26 5.09 -20.36
C GLY A 102 9.20 5.75 -18.99
N ILE A 103 10.21 6.55 -18.63
CA ILE A 103 10.27 7.28 -17.36
C ILE A 103 9.16 8.31 -17.33
N GLU A 104 8.99 9.08 -18.41
CA GLU A 104 7.90 10.05 -18.53
C GLU A 104 6.52 9.37 -18.46
N ALA A 105 6.34 8.21 -19.11
CA ALA A 105 5.11 7.43 -19.00
C ALA A 105 4.85 6.93 -17.57
N ALA A 106 5.88 6.43 -16.88
CA ALA A 106 5.79 5.99 -15.49
C ALA A 106 5.43 7.15 -14.54
N LEU A 107 6.04 8.32 -14.77
CA LEU A 107 5.84 9.54 -13.98
C LEU A 107 4.66 10.39 -14.43
N SER A 108 3.94 10.07 -15.50
CA SER A 108 2.73 10.82 -15.90
C SER A 108 1.44 10.14 -15.44
N LYS A 109 1.45 8.81 -15.20
CA LYS A 109 0.27 8.03 -14.80
C LYS A 109 -0.51 8.59 -13.60
N ASP A 110 0.14 9.32 -12.69
CA ASP A 110 -0.47 9.88 -11.47
C ASP A 110 -0.14 11.37 -11.24
N ALA A 111 0.26 12.10 -12.29
CA ALA A 111 0.70 13.49 -12.16
C ALA A 111 -0.39 14.42 -11.56
N GLY A 112 -1.68 14.14 -11.82
CA GLY A 112 -2.79 14.91 -11.27
C GLY A 112 -3.22 14.51 -9.85
N ARG A 113 -2.59 13.49 -9.24
CA ARG A 113 -2.91 13.00 -7.89
C ARG A 113 -1.81 13.30 -6.86
N ARG A 114 -0.62 13.69 -7.32
CA ARG A 114 0.52 13.96 -6.45
C ARG A 114 0.48 15.37 -5.91
N ARG A 115 0.97 15.52 -4.68
CA ARG A 115 1.28 16.85 -4.12
C ARG A 115 2.63 17.37 -4.60
N LEU A 116 3.55 16.47 -4.99
CA LEU A 116 4.83 16.82 -5.61
C LEU A 116 4.69 16.98 -7.14
N ALA A 117 5.22 18.09 -7.68
CA ALA A 117 5.39 18.23 -9.11
C ALA A 117 6.77 17.72 -9.53
N VAL A 118 6.80 16.81 -10.51
CA VAL A 118 8.06 16.38 -11.13
C VAL A 118 8.57 17.52 -12.01
N LEU A 119 9.77 18.01 -11.72
CA LEU A 119 10.43 19.08 -12.44
C LEU A 119 11.29 18.54 -13.59
N SER A 120 12.02 17.45 -13.32
CA SER A 120 12.82 16.76 -14.32
C SER A 120 13.02 15.29 -13.93
N ALA A 121 13.34 14.47 -14.93
CA ALA A 121 13.80 13.11 -14.72
C ALA A 121 14.89 12.78 -15.75
N GLU A 122 16.07 12.41 -15.28
CA GLU A 122 17.24 12.19 -16.13
C GLU A 122 17.78 10.78 -15.93
N LEU A 123 17.86 10.01 -17.02
CA LEU A 123 18.53 8.72 -17.01
C LEU A 123 20.05 8.94 -17.18
N LYS A 124 20.83 8.47 -16.22
CA LYS A 124 22.29 8.48 -16.26
C LYS A 124 22.81 7.07 -16.50
N GLU A 125 23.68 6.94 -17.50
CA GLU A 125 24.37 5.69 -17.79
C GLU A 125 25.81 5.76 -17.26
N TYR A 126 26.12 4.86 -16.35
CA TYR A 126 27.46 4.60 -15.85
C TYR A 126 27.99 3.30 -16.47
N ARG A 127 29.31 3.07 -16.37
CA ARG A 127 29.98 1.92 -17.00
C ARG A 127 29.30 0.59 -16.72
N ASP A 128 28.79 0.40 -15.49
CA ASP A 128 28.21 -0.87 -15.01
C ASP A 128 26.80 -0.71 -14.41
N ALA A 129 26.19 0.48 -14.49
CA ALA A 129 24.89 0.76 -13.87
C ALA A 129 24.12 1.85 -14.61
N LYS A 130 22.79 1.82 -14.48
CA LYS A 130 21.93 2.95 -14.84
C LYS A 130 21.36 3.54 -13.56
N SER A 131 21.25 4.85 -13.49
CA SER A 131 20.44 5.53 -12.48
C SER A 131 19.44 6.45 -13.14
N CYS A 132 18.36 6.75 -12.45
CA CYS A 132 17.43 7.81 -12.84
C CYS A 132 17.38 8.84 -11.71
N ASP A 133 17.73 10.07 -12.02
CA ASP A 133 17.65 11.18 -11.08
C ASP A 133 16.33 11.92 -11.35
N VAL A 134 15.48 12.02 -10.33
CA VAL A 134 14.16 12.68 -10.43
C VAL A 134 14.15 13.89 -9.51
N ALA A 135 14.01 15.08 -10.09
CA ALA A 135 13.88 16.33 -9.35
C ALA A 135 12.40 16.69 -9.19
N MET A 136 12.00 17.13 -8.00
CA MET A 136 10.62 17.46 -7.67
C MET A 136 10.52 18.74 -6.84
N SER A 137 9.42 19.47 -6.98
CA SER A 137 9.09 20.57 -6.07
C SER A 137 8.35 20.07 -4.84
N VAL A 138 8.75 20.54 -3.67
CA VAL A 138 8.13 20.25 -2.38
C VAL A 138 7.42 21.50 -1.87
N THR A 139 6.23 21.34 -1.28
CA THR A 139 5.49 22.46 -0.67
C THR A 139 5.71 22.50 0.85
N ASP A 140 5.66 23.70 1.41
CA ASP A 140 6.00 23.94 2.83
C ASP A 140 5.05 23.25 3.82
N ASP A 141 3.82 22.97 3.39
CA ASP A 141 2.76 22.31 4.15
C ASP A 141 2.79 20.77 4.06
N MET A 142 3.79 20.18 3.40
CA MET A 142 4.00 18.74 3.40
C MET A 142 4.88 18.32 4.57
N SER A 143 4.49 17.27 5.27
CA SER A 143 5.36 16.60 6.25
C SER A 143 6.46 15.79 5.56
N PHE A 144 7.61 15.59 6.21
CA PHE A 144 8.66 14.71 5.69
C PHE A 144 8.17 13.27 5.49
N GLY A 145 7.20 12.80 6.29
CA GLY A 145 6.53 11.52 6.08
C GLY A 145 5.75 11.46 4.76
N GLU A 146 4.98 12.50 4.43
CA GLU A 146 4.27 12.59 3.14
C GLU A 146 5.24 12.69 1.96
N ILE A 147 6.31 13.48 2.11
CA ILE A 147 7.35 13.63 1.09
C ILE A 147 8.07 12.31 0.82
N ALA A 148 8.48 11.61 1.87
CA ALA A 148 9.13 10.31 1.76
C ALA A 148 8.22 9.25 1.14
N LEU A 149 6.92 9.29 1.45
CA LEU A 149 5.92 8.42 0.83
C LEU A 149 5.81 8.67 -0.68
N GLU A 150 5.67 9.93 -1.10
CA GLU A 150 5.62 10.31 -2.50
C GLU A 150 6.90 9.93 -3.26
N ALA A 151 8.07 10.13 -2.63
CA ALA A 151 9.35 9.68 -3.16
C ALA A 151 9.43 8.15 -3.29
N TYR A 152 8.95 7.42 -2.29
CA TYR A 152 8.90 5.96 -2.30
C TYR A 152 8.00 5.41 -3.43
N LEU A 153 6.84 6.03 -3.65
CA LEU A 153 5.95 5.65 -4.75
C LEU A 153 6.62 5.86 -6.11
N ILE A 154 7.40 6.92 -6.27
CA ILE A 154 8.17 7.18 -7.49
C ILE A 154 9.30 6.15 -7.66
N LEU A 155 10.07 5.89 -6.60
CA LEU A 155 11.11 4.86 -6.58
C LEU A 155 10.53 3.50 -7.01
N ALA A 156 9.42 3.11 -6.39
CA ALA A 156 8.81 1.82 -6.65
C ALA A 156 8.24 1.73 -8.07
N ARG A 157 7.72 2.83 -8.64
CA ARG A 157 7.26 2.87 -10.03
C ARG A 157 8.41 2.72 -11.03
N LEU A 158 9.51 3.45 -10.81
CA LEU A 158 10.67 3.44 -11.71
C LEU A 158 11.49 2.15 -11.62
N ARG A 159 11.51 1.52 -10.44
CA ARG A 159 12.04 0.17 -10.22
C ARG A 159 11.11 -0.94 -10.71
N GLY A 160 9.90 -0.60 -11.15
CA GLY A 160 8.89 -1.58 -11.58
C GLY A 160 8.35 -2.47 -10.45
N THR A 161 8.59 -2.10 -9.18
CA THR A 161 8.06 -2.81 -8.00
C THR A 161 6.63 -2.40 -7.66
N LEU A 162 6.17 -1.23 -8.10
CA LEU A 162 4.75 -0.92 -8.28
C LEU A 162 4.29 -1.44 -9.64
N SER A 163 4.07 -2.75 -9.70
CA SER A 163 3.46 -3.38 -10.85
C SER A 163 1.94 -3.21 -10.81
N GLU A 164 1.28 -3.21 -11.97
CA GLU A 164 -0.16 -3.54 -12.09
C GLU A 164 -0.47 -4.98 -11.56
N SER A 165 0.56 -5.73 -11.12
CA SER A 165 0.52 -7.07 -10.56
C SER A 165 0.99 -7.15 -9.09
N ASP A 166 0.51 -6.28 -8.21
CA ASP A 166 0.47 -6.70 -6.80
C ASP A 166 -0.43 -7.93 -6.74
N THR A 167 0.18 -9.11 -6.57
CA THR A 167 -0.56 -10.35 -6.41
C THR A 167 -0.97 -10.51 -4.95
N PRO A 168 -2.02 -11.29 -4.65
CA PRO A 168 -2.37 -11.62 -3.27
C PRO A 168 -1.15 -12.10 -2.44
N ALA A 169 -0.28 -12.92 -3.03
CA ALA A 169 0.93 -13.42 -2.38
C ALA A 169 1.96 -12.31 -2.08
N ALA A 170 2.14 -11.35 -2.99
CA ALA A 170 3.05 -10.22 -2.78
C ALA A 170 2.55 -9.31 -1.63
N VAL A 171 1.24 -9.10 -1.53
CA VAL A 171 0.68 -8.32 -0.42
C VAL A 171 0.81 -9.06 0.91
N MET A 172 0.59 -10.38 0.93
CA MET A 172 0.84 -11.18 2.14
C MET A 172 2.28 -11.04 2.64
N GLU A 173 3.26 -10.95 1.75
CA GLU A 173 4.65 -10.73 2.15
C GLU A 173 4.89 -9.31 2.68
N LYS A 174 4.34 -8.28 2.01
CA LYS A 174 4.37 -6.89 2.51
C LYS A 174 3.79 -6.77 3.92
N LEU A 175 2.70 -7.48 4.21
CA LEU A 175 2.11 -7.55 5.55
C LEU A 175 3.03 -8.27 6.55
N ARG A 176 3.66 -9.37 6.14
CA ARG A 176 4.57 -10.18 6.96
C ARG A 176 5.81 -9.43 7.41
N VAL A 177 6.42 -8.63 6.53
CA VAL A 177 7.63 -7.85 6.83
C VAL A 177 7.34 -6.49 7.45
N GLY A 178 6.08 -6.16 7.74
CA GLY A 178 5.69 -4.88 8.35
C GLY A 178 5.75 -3.68 7.41
N ALA A 179 5.83 -3.90 6.09
CA ALA A 179 5.85 -2.85 5.07
C ALA A 179 4.43 -2.35 4.73
N TRP A 180 3.58 -2.15 5.74
CA TRP A 180 2.15 -1.87 5.56
C TRP A 180 1.90 -0.57 4.80
N SER A 181 2.72 0.46 5.03
CA SER A 181 2.63 1.77 4.35
C SER A 181 2.75 1.66 2.83
N THR A 182 3.41 0.62 2.31
CA THR A 182 3.56 0.38 0.87
C THR A 182 2.25 -0.03 0.17
N LEU A 183 1.20 -0.28 0.96
CA LEU A 183 -0.14 -0.62 0.49
C LEU A 183 -1.05 0.61 0.38
N LEU A 184 -0.62 1.78 0.87
CA LEU A 184 -1.37 3.04 0.71
C LEU A 184 -1.54 3.38 -0.78
N GLY A 185 -2.75 3.81 -1.15
CA GLY A 185 -3.14 4.09 -2.53
C GLY A 185 -3.50 2.86 -3.35
N MET A 186 -3.34 1.64 -2.84
CA MET A 186 -3.79 0.43 -3.52
C MET A 186 -5.31 0.40 -3.59
N ALA A 187 -5.83 0.29 -4.81
CA ALA A 187 -7.27 0.24 -5.05
C ALA A 187 -7.84 -1.14 -4.77
N GLU A 188 -9.05 -1.18 -4.22
CA GLU A 188 -9.86 -2.38 -4.27
C GLU A 188 -10.08 -2.82 -5.71
N SER A 189 -10.24 -4.13 -5.91
CA SER A 189 -10.31 -4.72 -7.24
C SER A 189 -11.06 -6.05 -7.24
N ASP A 190 -11.02 -6.74 -8.38
CA ASP A 190 -11.55 -8.08 -8.57
C ASP A 190 -10.86 -9.14 -7.68
N TRP A 191 -9.67 -8.85 -7.14
CA TRP A 191 -8.92 -9.75 -6.27
C TRP A 191 -8.64 -9.18 -4.88
N LEU A 192 -8.90 -7.90 -4.61
CA LEU A 192 -8.64 -7.26 -3.32
C LEU A 192 -9.89 -6.61 -2.74
N GLU A 193 -10.19 -6.92 -1.48
CA GLU A 193 -11.20 -6.27 -0.66
C GLU A 193 -10.57 -5.81 0.66
N VAL A 194 -10.91 -4.60 1.12
CA VAL A 194 -10.35 -4.02 2.35
C VAL A 194 -11.48 -3.65 3.30
N LYS A 195 -11.37 -4.14 4.54
CA LYS A 195 -12.33 -3.87 5.61
C LYS A 195 -11.62 -3.16 6.76
N ARG A 196 -12.21 -2.05 7.22
CA ARG A 196 -11.68 -1.33 8.39
C ARG A 196 -11.82 -2.10 9.69
N ALA A 197 -12.88 -2.88 9.85
CA ALA A 197 -13.21 -3.55 11.09
C ALA A 197 -13.45 -5.04 10.88
N MET A 198 -13.22 -5.82 11.94
CA MET A 198 -13.52 -7.25 11.98
C MET A 198 -15.00 -7.52 11.79
N TYR A 199 -15.31 -8.63 11.11
CA TYR A 199 -16.65 -9.20 11.16
C TYR A 199 -16.99 -9.61 12.59
N GLY A 200 -18.11 -9.11 13.10
CA GLY A 200 -18.69 -9.51 14.37
C GLY A 200 -19.21 -10.93 14.28
N LEU A 201 -18.37 -11.93 14.57
CA LEU A 201 -18.73 -13.35 14.46
C LEU A 201 -19.81 -13.81 15.47
N GLY A 202 -20.24 -12.94 16.38
CA GLY A 202 -21.43 -13.15 17.22
C GLY A 202 -22.74 -12.73 16.54
N ASP A 203 -22.66 -11.90 15.49
CA ASP A 203 -23.80 -11.46 14.69
C ASP A 203 -23.91 -12.36 13.46
N ALA A 204 -25.06 -13.03 13.33
CA ALA A 204 -25.35 -13.90 12.23
C ALA A 204 -25.22 -13.17 10.88
N ARG A 205 -25.63 -11.89 10.80
CA ARG A 205 -25.54 -11.10 9.57
C ARG A 205 -24.09 -10.90 9.13
N GLN A 206 -23.19 -10.61 10.06
CA GLN A 206 -21.77 -10.38 9.75
C GLN A 206 -21.04 -11.69 9.45
N ARG A 207 -21.44 -12.80 10.08
CA ARG A 207 -20.98 -14.14 9.68
C ARG A 207 -21.36 -14.48 8.23
N PHE A 208 -22.59 -14.16 7.85
CA PHE A 208 -23.07 -14.37 6.49
C PHE A 208 -22.34 -13.49 5.49
N GLU A 209 -22.09 -12.22 5.82
CA GLU A 209 -21.29 -11.32 4.97
C GLU A 209 -19.86 -11.84 4.74
N LEU A 210 -19.18 -12.33 5.78
CA LEU A 210 -17.88 -13.00 5.64
C LEU A 210 -17.96 -14.18 4.66
N ALA A 211 -18.99 -15.02 4.80
CA ALA A 211 -19.18 -16.18 3.93
C ALA A 211 -19.44 -15.77 2.47
N LEU A 212 -20.23 -14.69 2.25
CA LEU A 212 -20.43 -14.11 0.91
C LEU A 212 -19.12 -13.60 0.31
N ASP A 213 -18.32 -12.86 1.08
CA ASP A 213 -17.06 -12.31 0.59
C ASP A 213 -16.10 -13.42 0.17
N VAL A 214 -15.91 -14.43 1.04
CA VAL A 214 -15.06 -15.59 0.76
C VAL A 214 -15.57 -16.41 -0.43
N SER A 215 -16.88 -16.69 -0.48
CA SER A 215 -17.51 -17.41 -1.60
C SER A 215 -17.35 -16.65 -2.93
N SER A 216 -17.45 -15.32 -2.91
CA SER A 216 -17.33 -14.52 -4.13
C SER A 216 -15.93 -14.61 -4.74
N PHE A 217 -14.88 -14.62 -3.91
CA PHE A 217 -13.50 -14.85 -4.36
C PHE A 217 -13.25 -16.31 -4.73
N ALA A 218 -13.79 -17.27 -4.00
CA ALA A 218 -13.66 -18.70 -4.33
C ALA A 218 -14.33 -19.05 -5.67
N ASN A 219 -15.39 -18.32 -6.04
CA ASN A 219 -16.06 -18.41 -7.34
C ASN A 219 -15.37 -17.61 -8.46
N SER A 220 -14.36 -16.80 -8.13
CA SER A 220 -13.57 -16.06 -9.12
C SER A 220 -12.52 -17.00 -9.74
N LYS A 221 -12.05 -16.65 -10.95
CA LYS A 221 -11.03 -17.44 -11.66
C LYS A 221 -9.71 -17.46 -10.90
N ASP A 222 -9.31 -16.31 -10.35
CA ASP A 222 -7.97 -16.09 -9.83
C ASP A 222 -7.92 -16.12 -8.29
N GLY A 223 -9.07 -16.29 -7.63
CA GLY A 223 -9.20 -16.17 -6.18
C GLY A 223 -9.23 -14.70 -5.75
N GLY A 224 -8.64 -14.40 -4.60
CA GLY A 224 -8.49 -13.05 -4.09
C GLY A 224 -8.01 -13.00 -2.65
N MET A 225 -8.12 -11.82 -2.05
CA MET A 225 -7.69 -11.56 -0.69
C MET A 225 -8.58 -10.51 -0.03
N ILE A 226 -8.83 -10.72 1.26
CA ILE A 226 -9.51 -9.76 2.13
C ILE A 226 -8.49 -9.28 3.16
N ILE A 227 -8.27 -7.96 3.26
CA ILE A 227 -7.47 -7.35 4.32
C ILE A 227 -8.40 -6.69 5.32
N ILE A 228 -8.20 -6.97 6.60
CA ILE A 228 -9.00 -6.42 7.69
C ILE A 228 -8.11 -5.62 8.64
N GLY A 229 -8.48 -4.36 8.87
CA GLY A 229 -7.79 -3.42 9.75
C GLY A 229 -7.29 -2.16 9.04
N PHE A 230 -7.40 -2.09 7.71
CA PHE A 230 -7.05 -0.90 6.95
C PHE A 230 -8.29 -0.08 6.60
N GLY A 231 -8.12 1.23 6.56
CA GLY A 231 -9.13 2.16 6.08
C GLY A 231 -9.12 2.26 4.57
N THR A 232 -10.28 2.58 4.01
CA THR A 232 -10.42 2.96 2.62
C THR A 232 -11.03 4.36 2.52
N GLY A 233 -10.57 5.08 1.50
CA GLY A 233 -11.09 6.37 1.08
C GLY A 233 -11.28 6.38 -0.44
N GLN A 234 -12.02 7.36 -0.95
CA GLN A 234 -12.21 7.49 -2.40
C GLN A 234 -11.08 8.29 -3.02
N ASP A 235 -10.49 7.75 -4.08
CA ASP A 235 -9.56 8.51 -4.92
C ASP A 235 -10.30 9.51 -5.82
N ALA A 236 -9.54 10.30 -6.58
CA ALA A 236 -10.08 11.29 -7.52
C ALA A 236 -10.99 10.71 -8.64
N PHE A 237 -11.06 9.39 -8.75
CA PHE A 237 -11.83 8.66 -9.77
C PHE A 237 -12.99 7.86 -9.14
N GLY A 238 -13.24 8.06 -7.84
CA GLY A 238 -14.30 7.41 -7.09
C GLY A 238 -14.04 5.93 -6.80
N ARG A 239 -12.77 5.50 -6.85
CA ARG A 239 -12.37 4.13 -6.49
C ARG A 239 -12.02 4.10 -5.01
N ASP A 240 -12.44 3.05 -4.33
CA ASP A 240 -12.03 2.82 -2.95
C ASP A 240 -10.57 2.35 -2.95
N VAL A 241 -9.71 3.12 -2.29
CA VAL A 241 -8.27 2.87 -2.15
C VAL A 241 -7.90 2.84 -0.68
N ILE A 242 -6.86 2.09 -0.34
CA ILE A 242 -6.31 2.09 1.02
C ILE A 242 -5.78 3.49 1.34
N ASP A 243 -6.42 4.18 2.28
CA ASP A 243 -6.03 5.53 2.71
C ASP A 243 -5.38 5.54 4.10
N ASN A 244 -5.46 4.42 4.81
CA ASN A 244 -5.00 4.31 6.19
C ASN A 244 -4.61 2.87 6.54
N THR A 245 -3.44 2.69 7.16
CA THR A 245 -2.89 1.41 7.60
C THR A 245 -2.84 1.25 9.13
N ALA A 246 -3.69 1.98 9.87
CA ALA A 246 -3.71 2.01 11.32
C ALA A 246 -4.00 0.65 12.01
N GLY A 247 -4.42 -0.37 11.28
CA GLY A 247 -4.69 -1.70 11.83
C GLY A 247 -5.79 -1.68 12.90
N ILE A 248 -5.89 -2.78 13.63
CA ILE A 248 -6.86 -2.96 14.74
C ILE A 248 -6.09 -3.17 16.03
N THR A 249 -6.45 -2.42 17.07
CA THR A 249 -5.79 -2.50 18.38
C THR A 249 -6.18 -3.75 19.17
N ARG A 250 -7.33 -4.35 18.86
CA ARG A 250 -7.83 -5.57 19.52
C ARG A 250 -8.45 -6.52 18.50
N LEU A 251 -7.77 -7.62 18.23
CA LEU A 251 -8.33 -8.71 17.43
C LEU A 251 -9.21 -9.58 18.34
N GLU A 252 -10.53 -9.45 18.25
CA GLU A 252 -11.47 -10.17 19.12
C GLU A 252 -11.77 -11.60 18.66
N ALA A 253 -11.60 -11.89 17.36
CA ALA A 253 -11.84 -13.20 16.79
C ALA A 253 -10.53 -13.97 16.60
N SER A 254 -10.51 -15.25 16.96
CA SER A 254 -9.42 -16.14 16.58
C SER A 254 -9.58 -16.59 15.13
N VAL A 255 -8.45 -16.88 14.48
CA VAL A 255 -8.41 -17.49 13.13
C VAL A 255 -9.34 -18.70 13.03
N ALA A 256 -9.29 -19.59 14.03
CA ALA A 256 -10.16 -20.77 14.11
C ALA A 256 -11.66 -20.45 14.02
N ARG A 257 -12.13 -19.34 14.63
CA ARG A 257 -13.55 -18.96 14.55
C ARG A 257 -13.94 -18.47 13.16
N ILE A 258 -13.02 -17.85 12.43
CA ILE A 258 -13.25 -17.43 11.04
C ILE A 258 -13.35 -18.68 10.15
N GLU A 259 -12.42 -19.61 10.31
CA GLU A 259 -12.44 -20.91 9.62
C GLU A 259 -13.72 -21.68 9.89
N ASP A 260 -14.14 -21.79 11.16
CA ASP A 260 -15.39 -22.45 11.56
C ASP A 260 -16.60 -21.83 10.87
N VAL A 261 -16.67 -20.49 10.78
CA VAL A 261 -17.78 -19.80 10.12
C VAL A 261 -17.79 -20.09 8.63
N ILE A 262 -16.63 -20.05 7.97
CA ILE A 262 -16.51 -20.35 6.54
C ILE A 262 -16.89 -21.81 6.27
N GLN A 263 -16.40 -22.75 7.07
CA GLN A 263 -16.69 -24.18 6.91
C GLN A 263 -18.16 -24.52 7.17
N GLN A 264 -18.82 -23.79 8.07
CA GLN A 264 -20.25 -23.96 8.34
C GLN A 264 -21.14 -23.38 7.25
N LEU A 265 -20.76 -22.23 6.68
CA LEU A 265 -21.64 -21.47 5.79
C LEU A 265 -21.32 -21.62 4.30
N VAL A 266 -20.11 -22.04 3.92
CA VAL A 266 -19.70 -22.16 2.51
C VAL A 266 -19.58 -23.63 2.12
N SER A 267 -20.32 -24.03 1.08
CA SER A 267 -20.36 -25.40 0.57
C SER A 267 -20.09 -25.45 -0.95
N PRO A 268 -19.10 -26.25 -1.40
CA PRO A 268 -18.11 -26.94 -0.57
C PRO A 268 -17.22 -25.95 0.19
N ALA A 269 -16.49 -26.39 1.22
CA ALA A 269 -15.54 -25.51 1.91
C ALA A 269 -14.35 -25.18 0.95
N PRO A 270 -13.98 -23.90 0.77
CA PRO A 270 -12.83 -23.52 -0.05
C PRO A 270 -11.54 -24.17 0.44
N GLN A 271 -10.71 -24.64 -0.48
CA GLN A 271 -9.46 -25.33 -0.17
C GLN A 271 -8.28 -24.36 -0.20
N GLY A 272 -7.30 -24.60 0.69
CA GLY A 272 -6.04 -23.85 0.69
C GLY A 272 -6.14 -22.40 1.18
N LEU A 273 -7.21 -22.05 1.92
CA LEU A 273 -7.31 -20.75 2.58
C LEU A 273 -6.09 -20.52 3.47
N VAL A 274 -5.53 -19.31 3.41
CA VAL A 274 -4.50 -18.86 4.35
C VAL A 274 -5.07 -17.68 5.13
N ILE A 275 -5.15 -17.82 6.45
CA ILE A 275 -5.65 -16.78 7.34
C ILE A 275 -4.56 -16.46 8.34
N ASP A 276 -3.93 -15.30 8.15
CA ASP A 276 -2.82 -14.85 8.98
C ASP A 276 -3.17 -13.54 9.69
N VAL A 277 -2.58 -13.37 10.86
CA VAL A 277 -2.60 -12.12 11.62
C VAL A 277 -1.20 -11.58 11.67
N PHE A 278 -1.04 -10.35 11.19
CA PHE A 278 0.22 -9.62 11.17
C PHE A 278 0.21 -8.56 12.26
N HIS A 279 1.32 -8.43 12.97
CA HIS A 279 1.47 -7.51 14.08
C HIS A 279 2.55 -6.49 13.78
N GLN A 280 2.25 -5.21 14.02
CA GLN A 280 3.21 -4.11 13.98
C GLN A 280 2.88 -3.16 15.13
N ASP A 281 3.84 -2.95 16.03
CA ASP A 281 3.67 -2.21 17.27
C ASP A 281 2.50 -2.76 18.12
N HIS A 282 1.49 -1.95 18.40
CA HIS A 282 0.26 -2.30 19.13
C HIS A 282 -0.94 -2.53 18.20
N ARG A 283 -0.69 -2.76 16.91
CA ARG A 283 -1.71 -2.88 15.86
C ARG A 283 -1.63 -4.25 15.23
N SER A 284 -2.78 -4.75 14.80
CA SER A 284 -2.90 -6.02 14.09
C SER A 284 -3.69 -5.85 12.80
N VAL A 285 -3.29 -6.58 11.77
CA VAL A 285 -4.00 -6.70 10.49
C VAL A 285 -4.26 -8.18 10.26
N LEU A 286 -5.49 -8.52 9.87
CA LEU A 286 -5.84 -9.87 9.47
C LEU A 286 -5.92 -9.92 7.95
N ALA A 287 -5.33 -10.93 7.34
CA ALA A 287 -5.52 -11.20 5.91
C ALA A 287 -6.11 -12.59 5.71
N ILE A 288 -7.07 -12.69 4.80
CA ILE A 288 -7.63 -13.95 4.30
C ILE A 288 -7.24 -14.04 2.83
N LEU A 289 -6.33 -14.93 2.50
CA LEU A 289 -5.99 -15.29 1.12
C LEU A 289 -6.89 -16.45 0.69
N ILE A 290 -7.65 -16.22 -0.39
CA ILE A 290 -8.52 -17.20 -1.03
C ILE A 290 -7.85 -17.60 -2.36
N PRO A 291 -7.21 -18.77 -2.48
CA PRO A 291 -6.57 -19.16 -3.73
C PRO A 291 -7.62 -19.50 -4.80
N SER A 292 -7.20 -19.47 -6.07
CA SER A 292 -7.98 -20.01 -7.19
C SER A 292 -8.43 -21.45 -6.90
N GLN A 293 -9.71 -21.72 -7.12
CA GLN A 293 -10.31 -23.02 -6.85
C GLN A 293 -10.43 -23.84 -8.12
N SER A 294 -10.36 -25.16 -7.99
CA SER A 294 -10.56 -26.06 -9.13
C SER A 294 -11.98 -25.94 -9.69
N ALA A 295 -12.09 -25.89 -11.01
CA ALA A 295 -13.38 -25.82 -11.70
C ALA A 295 -14.33 -26.97 -11.34
N ALA A 296 -13.81 -28.11 -10.90
CA ALA A 296 -14.61 -29.26 -10.45
C ALA A 296 -15.38 -29.00 -9.14
N TRP A 297 -15.00 -27.98 -8.38
CA TRP A 297 -15.59 -27.62 -7.10
C TRP A 297 -16.55 -26.43 -7.21
N LEU A 298 -16.61 -25.79 -8.37
CA LEU A 298 -17.51 -24.67 -8.60
C LEU A 298 -18.97 -25.15 -8.77
N PRO A 299 -19.95 -24.38 -8.28
CA PRO A 299 -19.80 -23.15 -7.49
C PRO A 299 -19.69 -23.39 -5.98
N PHE A 300 -19.06 -22.45 -5.28
CA PHE A 300 -19.09 -22.30 -3.83
C PHE A 300 -20.35 -21.54 -3.43
N LEU A 301 -21.26 -22.20 -2.73
CA LEU A 301 -22.55 -21.66 -2.31
C LEU A 301 -22.51 -21.27 -0.83
N VAL A 302 -23.23 -20.20 -0.48
CA VAL A 302 -23.39 -19.79 0.92
C VAL A 302 -24.74 -20.26 1.45
N GLU A 303 -24.78 -20.98 2.56
CA GLU A 303 -26.01 -21.40 3.21
C GLU A 303 -26.77 -20.19 3.79
N GLY A 304 -28.05 -20.08 3.43
CA GLY A 304 -28.93 -18.99 3.83
C GLY A 304 -29.22 -17.99 2.71
N VAL A 305 -30.24 -17.16 2.95
CA VAL A 305 -30.71 -16.11 2.03
C VAL A 305 -30.94 -14.83 2.83
N VAL A 306 -30.54 -13.67 2.27
CA VAL A 306 -30.87 -12.36 2.81
C VAL A 306 -32.07 -11.78 2.06
N LEU A 307 -33.15 -11.50 2.79
CA LEU A 307 -34.32 -10.76 2.28
C LEU A 307 -34.41 -9.42 3.02
N ASP A 308 -34.50 -8.32 2.25
CA ASP A 308 -34.73 -6.94 2.71
C ASP A 308 -33.90 -6.53 3.94
N GLY A 309 -32.58 -6.68 3.84
CA GLY A 309 -31.61 -6.01 4.71
C GLY A 309 -31.61 -6.37 6.20
N ALA A 310 -32.48 -7.29 6.66
CA ALA A 310 -32.62 -7.59 8.08
C ALA A 310 -32.94 -9.06 8.44
N LYS A 311 -33.51 -9.87 7.53
CA LYS A 311 -33.89 -11.25 7.85
C LYS A 311 -33.09 -12.26 7.05
N MET A 312 -32.37 -13.10 7.77
CA MET A 312 -31.81 -14.35 7.24
C MET A 312 -32.81 -15.48 7.45
N TYR A 313 -33.15 -16.18 6.37
CA TYR A 313 -33.92 -17.42 6.45
C TYR A 313 -32.99 -18.62 6.22
N GLY A 314 -33.05 -19.59 7.14
CA GLY A 314 -32.20 -20.78 7.19
C GLY A 314 -32.69 -21.97 6.35
N GLN A 315 -33.33 -21.72 5.20
CA GLN A 315 -33.61 -22.75 4.21
C GLN A 315 -33.39 -22.16 2.81
N GLY A 316 -32.19 -22.38 2.27
CA GLY A 316 -31.79 -21.88 0.96
C GLY A 316 -30.28 -21.69 0.85
N PHE A 317 -29.84 -21.23 -0.31
CA PHE A 317 -28.44 -20.88 -0.54
C PHE A 317 -28.36 -19.61 -1.39
N THR A 318 -27.22 -18.93 -1.28
CA THR A 318 -26.87 -17.78 -2.11
C THR A 318 -25.64 -18.14 -2.95
N TRP A 319 -25.75 -18.01 -4.27
CA TRP A 319 -24.60 -18.06 -5.18
C TRP A 319 -24.18 -16.62 -5.49
N VAL A 320 -22.97 -16.23 -5.11
CA VAL A 320 -22.38 -14.93 -5.46
C VAL A 320 -21.21 -15.04 -6.42
N GLU A 321 -21.11 -14.07 -7.32
CA GLU A 321 -19.97 -13.86 -8.20
C GLU A 321 -19.31 -12.51 -7.92
N ARG A 322 -17.99 -12.47 -7.99
CA ARG A 322 -17.21 -11.23 -7.99
C ARG A 322 -17.25 -10.58 -9.38
N ARG A 323 -17.40 -9.24 -9.41
CA ARG A 323 -17.33 -8.40 -10.62
C ARG A 323 -16.74 -7.05 -10.25
N GLY A 324 -15.49 -6.78 -10.62
CA GLY A 324 -14.87 -5.55 -10.16
C GLY A 324 -14.70 -5.58 -8.63
N THR A 325 -14.98 -4.44 -8.04
CA THR A 325 -15.08 -4.24 -6.58
C THR A 325 -16.41 -4.71 -5.99
N SER A 326 -17.34 -5.23 -6.81
CA SER A 326 -18.67 -5.63 -6.36
C SER A 326 -18.84 -7.14 -6.32
N LYS A 327 -19.70 -7.62 -5.42
CA LYS A 327 -20.23 -8.98 -5.44
C LYS A 327 -21.71 -8.94 -5.83
N ARG A 328 -22.15 -9.88 -6.67
CA ARG A 328 -23.52 -9.97 -7.17
C ARG A 328 -24.09 -11.35 -6.94
N ALA A 329 -25.30 -11.41 -6.37
CA ALA A 329 -26.06 -12.65 -6.30
C ALA A 329 -26.51 -13.08 -7.72
N VAL A 330 -26.25 -14.34 -8.06
CA VAL A 330 -26.71 -14.97 -9.29
C VAL A 330 -28.24 -15.12 -9.20
N SER A 331 -28.95 -14.73 -10.26
CA SER A 331 -30.40 -14.78 -10.28
C SER A 331 -30.90 -16.23 -10.30
N LEU A 332 -32.09 -16.49 -9.77
CA LEU A 332 -32.67 -17.84 -9.79
C LEU A 332 -32.80 -18.40 -11.22
N ALA A 333 -33.07 -17.54 -12.21
CA ALA A 333 -33.13 -17.93 -13.62
C ALA A 333 -31.77 -18.39 -14.15
N ASP A 334 -30.69 -17.68 -13.78
CA ASP A 334 -29.33 -18.05 -14.15
C ASP A 334 -28.88 -19.33 -13.44
N VAL A 335 -29.23 -19.49 -12.16
CA VAL A 335 -29.00 -20.75 -11.43
C VAL A 335 -29.68 -21.90 -12.15
N GLN A 336 -30.96 -21.76 -12.50
CA GLN A 336 -31.70 -22.79 -13.24
C GLN A 336 -31.03 -23.11 -14.59
N LEU A 337 -30.59 -22.09 -15.33
CA LEU A 337 -29.92 -22.27 -16.62
C LEU A 337 -28.61 -23.06 -16.49
N ARG A 338 -27.83 -22.78 -15.45
CA ARG A 338 -26.52 -23.42 -15.21
C ARG A 338 -26.62 -24.82 -14.61
N LEU A 339 -27.70 -25.11 -13.87
CA LEU A 339 -27.99 -26.44 -13.34
C LEU A 339 -28.67 -27.37 -14.34
N ARG A 340 -29.21 -26.84 -15.45
CA ARG A 340 -29.74 -27.71 -16.51
C ARG A 340 -28.60 -28.58 -17.02
N PRO A 341 -28.81 -29.90 -17.16
CA PRO A 341 -27.86 -30.75 -17.86
C PRO A 341 -27.59 -30.09 -19.21
N GLN A 342 -26.33 -29.91 -19.57
CA GLN A 342 -25.98 -29.64 -20.95
C GLN A 342 -26.34 -30.89 -21.73
N LEU A 343 -27.60 -31.00 -22.14
CA LEU A 343 -28.07 -32.01 -23.06
C LEU A 343 -27.37 -31.73 -24.38
N ALA A 344 -26.24 -32.40 -24.59
CA ALA A 344 -25.63 -32.47 -25.90
C ALA A 344 -26.63 -33.16 -26.85
N PRO A 345 -26.82 -32.65 -28.09
CA PRO A 345 -27.62 -33.34 -29.10
C PRO A 345 -27.02 -34.71 -29.48
#